data_AF-A0A101M9Z1-F1
#
_entry.id   AF-A0A101M9Z1-F1
#
_cell.length_a   1.000
_cell.length_b   1.000
_cell.length_c   1.000
_cell.angle_alpha   90.00
_cell.angle_beta   90.00
_cell.angle_gamma   90.00
#
_symmetry.space_group_name_H-M   'P 1'
#
loop_
_entity.id
_entity.type
_entity.pdbx_description
1 polymer ?
#
loop_
_entity_poly.entity_id
_entity_poly.type
_entity_poly.pdbx_seq_one_letter_code
_entity_poly.pdbx_strand_id
1 'polypeptide(L)'
;MRCYGIKKKVIDCDWEYLKTLRTLQAPHEPMPRLVDVLEYLRQPGRENFWILLDIKLTNEPFAIMERVAKIIDSVPMPAGSPDWHHRVVLGFWSARYLPARAKHLPRYPVTLICVDLSYARQFLHVPLISFNVNQMILMGPLGRGFLDEARAARRKVYVWTVNAPNLMRWCIRHEIDGVISDEPGRFRQVCEGWEKEHTGVLGVPNPNLDRIPLRQRIEIIAVALYVICFGWILKRMYLTPVERLEFEDHKSK
;
A
#
# COMPACT_ATOMS: atom_id res chain seq x y z
N MET A 1 18.83 7.12 -7.12
CA MET A 1 17.92 8.09 -6.47
C MET A 1 17.42 9.10 -7.51
N ARG A 2 16.50 8.66 -8.37
CA ARG A 2 16.06 9.41 -9.58
C ARG A 2 15.53 10.81 -9.26
N CYS A 3 14.76 10.97 -8.18
CA CYS A 3 14.16 12.25 -7.81
C CYS A 3 15.17 13.34 -7.44
N TYR A 4 16.45 12.98 -7.28
CA TYR A 4 17.56 13.87 -6.93
C TYR A 4 18.61 13.95 -8.05
N GLY A 5 18.35 13.35 -9.22
CA GLY A 5 19.31 13.29 -10.33
C GLY A 5 20.50 12.34 -10.12
N ILE A 6 20.51 11.55 -9.03
CA ILE A 6 21.66 10.71 -8.65
C ILE A 6 21.46 9.25 -9.11
N LYS A 7 22.44 8.70 -9.84
CA LYS A 7 22.49 7.28 -10.27
C LYS A 7 23.16 6.35 -9.25
N LYS A 8 22.81 6.49 -7.96
CA LYS A 8 23.25 5.62 -6.84
C LYS A 8 22.04 5.02 -6.11
N LYS A 9 22.22 3.91 -5.40
CA LYS A 9 21.20 3.39 -4.46
C LYS A 9 21.33 4.12 -3.13
N VAL A 10 20.23 4.26 -2.41
CA VAL A 10 20.21 4.89 -1.07
C VAL A 10 21.08 4.11 -0.09
N ILE A 11 21.07 2.78 -0.17
CA ILE A 11 21.82 1.89 0.74
C ILE A 11 23.35 2.02 0.60
N ASP A 12 23.83 2.57 -0.51
CA ASP A 12 25.25 2.75 -0.79
C ASP A 12 25.75 4.15 -0.35
N CYS A 13 24.95 4.90 0.41
CA CYS A 13 25.22 6.28 0.78
C CYS A 13 25.01 6.50 2.28
N ASP A 14 25.86 7.32 2.91
CA ASP A 14 25.67 7.75 4.29
C ASP A 14 24.70 8.93 4.41
N TRP A 15 24.25 9.21 5.63
CA TRP A 15 23.33 10.31 5.89
C TRP A 15 23.95 11.69 5.61
N GLU A 16 25.25 11.85 5.84
CA GLU A 16 25.96 13.11 5.63
C GLU A 16 25.91 13.55 4.17
N TYR A 17 26.00 12.61 3.24
CA TYR A 17 25.76 12.83 1.83
C TYR A 17 24.27 13.03 1.53
N LEU A 18 23.40 12.12 1.99
CA LEU A 18 21.98 12.13 1.62
C LEU A 18 21.27 13.43 2.03
N LYS A 19 21.61 14.01 3.19
CA LYS A 19 21.00 15.27 3.67
C LYS A 19 21.34 16.49 2.80
N THR A 20 22.41 16.42 1.99
CA THR A 20 22.78 17.49 1.05
C THR A 20 21.91 17.50 -0.21
N LEU A 21 21.27 16.38 -0.53
CA LEU A 21 20.52 16.23 -1.78
C LEU A 21 19.23 17.07 -1.76
N ARG A 22 18.82 17.55 -2.94
CA ARG A 22 17.56 18.28 -3.17
C ARG A 22 16.79 17.70 -4.35
N THR A 23 15.46 17.71 -4.28
CA THR A 23 14.64 17.19 -5.37
C THR A 23 14.87 17.96 -6.66
N LEU A 24 14.77 17.28 -7.80
CA LEU A 24 14.87 17.91 -9.12
C LEU A 24 13.68 18.84 -9.41
N GLN A 25 12.49 18.46 -8.94
CA GLN A 25 11.30 19.29 -9.08
C GLN A 25 11.28 20.36 -7.97
N ALA A 26 10.81 21.55 -8.34
CA ALA A 26 10.48 22.60 -7.39
C ALA A 26 9.48 22.10 -6.34
N PRO A 27 9.58 22.53 -5.07
CA PRO A 27 10.46 23.59 -4.57
C PRO A 27 11.87 23.13 -4.14
N HIS A 28 12.38 22.00 -4.66
CA HIS A 28 13.72 21.48 -4.34
C HIS A 28 13.88 21.11 -2.86
N GLU A 29 13.05 20.19 -2.39
CA GLU A 29 13.02 19.76 -0.98
C GLU A 29 14.18 18.81 -0.63
N PRO A 30 14.63 18.78 0.65
CA PRO A 30 15.58 17.79 1.13
C PRO A 30 14.96 16.39 1.21
N MET A 31 15.80 15.37 1.40
CA MET A 31 15.33 14.00 1.64
C MET A 31 14.76 13.87 3.06
N PRO A 32 13.48 13.53 3.22
CA PRO A 32 12.91 13.32 4.55
C PRO A 32 13.35 11.97 5.12
N ARG A 33 13.52 11.92 6.45
CA ARG A 33 13.65 10.66 7.21
C ARG A 33 12.29 10.28 7.78
N LEU A 34 12.15 9.03 8.22
CA LEU A 34 10.94 8.57 8.90
C LEU A 34 10.63 9.40 10.16
N VAL A 35 11.64 9.75 10.96
CA VAL A 35 11.46 10.61 12.15
C VAL A 35 10.85 11.96 11.78
N ASP A 36 11.26 12.56 10.66
CA ASP A 36 10.75 13.87 10.22
C ASP A 36 9.25 13.77 9.84
N VAL A 37 8.86 12.64 9.22
CA VAL A 37 7.45 12.34 8.88
C VAL A 37 6.61 12.10 10.14
N LEU A 38 7.13 11.35 11.12
CA LEU A 38 6.42 11.09 12.37
C LEU A 38 6.23 12.37 13.18
N GLU A 39 7.26 13.20 13.29
CA GLU A 39 7.17 14.52 13.94
C GLU A 39 6.15 15.43 13.23
N TYR A 40 6.12 15.40 11.90
CA TYR A 40 5.09 16.10 11.14
C TYR A 40 3.69 15.59 11.47
N LEU A 41 3.46 14.27 11.48
CA LEU A 41 2.16 13.66 11.77
C LEU A 41 1.69 13.84 13.22
N ARG A 42 2.63 14.08 14.13
CA ARG A 42 2.38 14.31 15.56
C ARG A 42 1.77 15.69 15.85
N GLN A 43 1.94 16.66 14.94
CA GLN A 43 1.47 18.02 15.15
C GLN A 43 -0.07 18.08 15.28
N PRO A 44 -0.62 19.00 16.10
CA PRO A 44 -2.07 19.16 16.27
C PRO A 44 -2.81 19.39 14.94
N GLY A 45 -4.01 18.83 14.81
CA GLY A 45 -4.85 18.95 13.62
C GLY A 45 -4.53 17.93 12.52
N ARG A 46 -3.66 16.97 12.81
CA ARG A 46 -3.21 15.92 11.88
C ARG A 46 -3.57 14.51 12.33
N GLU A 47 -4.36 14.38 13.39
CA GLU A 47 -4.71 13.12 14.05
C GLU A 47 -5.36 12.12 13.09
N ASN A 48 -6.06 12.62 12.07
CA ASN A 48 -6.74 11.83 11.03
C ASN A 48 -5.81 11.31 9.93
N PHE A 49 -4.56 11.75 9.87
CA PHE A 49 -3.59 11.24 8.91
C PHE A 49 -2.93 9.97 9.43
N TRP A 50 -2.74 9.01 8.52
CA TRP A 50 -1.97 7.80 8.75
C TRP A 50 -1.09 7.54 7.52
N ILE A 51 -0.08 6.69 7.67
CA ILE A 51 0.88 6.37 6.61
C ILE A 51 0.94 4.87 6.33
N LEU A 52 1.14 4.55 5.05
CA LEU A 52 1.51 3.22 4.58
C LEU A 52 3.01 3.24 4.26
N LEU A 53 3.82 2.52 5.04
CA LEU A 53 5.26 2.40 4.83
C LEU A 53 5.58 1.26 3.87
N ASP A 54 5.85 1.56 2.60
CA ASP A 54 6.28 0.58 1.59
C ASP A 54 7.73 0.12 1.84
N ILE A 55 7.87 -1.07 2.39
CA ILE A 55 9.16 -1.69 2.72
C ILE A 55 9.65 -2.50 1.53
N LYS A 56 10.79 -2.09 0.98
CA LYS A 56 11.33 -2.66 -0.25
C LYS A 56 11.98 -4.02 -0.02
N LEU A 57 11.85 -4.91 -1.01
CA LEU A 57 12.40 -6.27 -1.02
C LEU A 57 13.91 -6.33 -0.75
N THR A 58 14.66 -5.25 -1.00
CA THR A 58 16.10 -5.20 -0.76
C THR A 58 16.48 -5.04 0.72
N ASN A 59 15.52 -4.72 1.60
CA ASN A 59 15.79 -4.58 3.03
C ASN A 59 15.83 -5.95 3.71
N GLU A 60 16.76 -6.16 4.64
CA GLU A 60 16.77 -7.36 5.50
C GLU A 60 15.62 -7.26 6.52
N PRO A 61 14.73 -8.28 6.61
CA PRO A 61 13.51 -8.23 7.42
C PRO A 61 13.68 -7.83 8.89
N PHE A 62 14.58 -8.46 9.65
CA PHE A 62 14.69 -8.20 11.08
C PHE A 62 15.31 -6.83 11.36
N ALA A 63 16.38 -6.48 10.64
CA ALA A 63 17.07 -5.22 10.77
C ALA A 63 16.17 -4.03 10.40
N ILE A 64 15.34 -4.14 9.35
CA ILE A 64 14.44 -3.03 8.99
C ILE A 64 13.33 -2.86 10.02
N MET A 65 12.73 -3.95 10.51
CA MET A 65 11.66 -3.85 11.52
C MET A 65 12.18 -3.32 12.85
N GLU A 66 13.35 -3.77 13.30
CA GLU A 66 13.98 -3.25 14.51
C GLU A 66 14.26 -1.75 14.40
N ARG A 67 14.79 -1.28 13.25
CA ARG A 67 15.07 0.14 13.03
C ARG A 67 13.79 0.97 12.97
N VAL A 68 12.74 0.48 12.30
CA VAL A 68 11.44 1.16 12.25
C VAL A 68 10.85 1.25 13.65
N ALA A 69 10.88 0.18 14.45
CA ALA A 69 10.42 0.19 15.84
C ALA A 69 11.14 1.26 16.67
N LYS A 70 12.48 1.27 16.65
CA LYS A 70 13.28 2.29 17.37
C LYS A 70 12.93 3.72 16.96
N ILE A 71 12.69 3.97 15.67
CA ILE A 71 12.32 5.32 15.21
C ILE A 71 10.91 5.68 15.67
N ILE A 72 9.95 4.76 15.61
CA ILE A 72 8.60 5.03 16.09
C ILE A 72 8.60 5.33 17.61
N ASP A 73 9.32 4.54 18.39
CA ASP A 73 9.45 4.73 19.84
C ASP A 73 10.13 6.07 20.20
N SER A 74 10.99 6.58 19.32
CA SER A 74 11.68 7.88 19.52
C SER A 74 10.77 9.10 19.41
N VAL A 75 9.54 8.94 18.90
CA VAL A 75 8.59 10.04 18.69
C VAL A 75 7.28 9.74 19.44
N PRO A 76 7.19 9.97 20.76
CA PRO A 76 6.01 9.64 21.54
C PRO A 76 4.80 10.50 21.14
N MET A 77 3.62 9.88 21.09
CA MET A 77 2.36 10.58 20.80
C MET A 77 1.91 11.46 21.99
N PRO A 78 1.30 12.64 21.75
CA PRO A 78 0.70 13.45 22.80
C PRO A 78 -0.40 12.68 23.55
N ALA A 79 -0.59 13.02 24.83
CA ALA A 79 -1.66 12.42 25.64
C ALA A 79 -3.03 12.59 24.96
N GLY A 80 -3.82 11.50 24.90
CA GLY A 80 -5.13 11.47 24.25
C GLY A 80 -5.11 11.32 22.73
N SER A 81 -3.94 11.32 22.09
CA SER A 81 -3.84 11.01 20.65
C SER A 81 -3.84 9.50 20.39
N PRO A 82 -4.29 9.04 19.20
CA PRO A 82 -4.17 7.62 18.84
C PRO A 82 -2.70 7.17 18.79
N ASP A 83 -2.41 6.01 19.37
CA ASP A 83 -1.10 5.36 19.28
C ASP A 83 -0.65 5.16 17.81
N TRP A 84 0.66 5.08 17.59
CA TRP A 84 1.23 4.88 16.25
C TRP A 84 0.74 3.63 15.51
N HIS A 85 0.42 2.54 16.20
CA HIS A 85 -0.08 1.33 15.56
C HIS A 85 -1.47 1.49 14.91
N HIS A 86 -2.20 2.57 15.23
CA HIS A 86 -3.42 2.96 14.51
C HIS A 86 -3.14 3.88 13.30
N ARG A 87 -1.94 4.47 13.24
CA ARG A 87 -1.56 5.50 12.26
C ARG A 87 -0.43 5.07 11.31
N VAL A 88 0.16 3.91 11.52
CA VAL A 88 1.22 3.34 10.69
C VAL A 88 0.81 1.94 10.24
N VAL A 89 0.69 1.78 8.92
CA VAL A 89 0.46 0.49 8.26
C VAL A 89 1.75 0.08 7.54
N LEU A 90 2.20 -1.15 7.71
CA LEU A 90 3.44 -1.63 7.09
C LEU A 90 3.14 -2.34 5.76
N GLY A 91 3.67 -1.84 4.65
CA GLY A 91 3.50 -2.43 3.32
C GLY A 91 4.62 -3.41 2.96
N PHE A 92 4.31 -4.69 2.80
CA PHE A 92 5.29 -5.75 2.50
C PHE A 92 5.10 -6.31 1.10
N TRP A 93 6.19 -6.47 0.35
CA TRP A 93 6.16 -7.19 -0.94
C TRP A 93 6.31 -8.71 -0.80
N SER A 94 6.57 -9.21 0.41
CA SER A 94 6.81 -10.63 0.68
C SER A 94 6.39 -10.98 2.10
N ALA A 95 5.84 -12.17 2.31
CA ALA A 95 5.43 -12.59 3.64
C ALA A 95 6.60 -12.92 4.59
N ARG A 96 7.85 -12.95 4.08
CA ARG A 96 9.07 -13.12 4.89
C ARG A 96 9.24 -12.05 5.99
N TYR A 97 8.54 -10.93 5.87
CA TYR A 97 8.57 -9.85 6.86
C TYR A 97 7.61 -10.10 8.04
N LEU A 98 6.71 -11.10 7.94
CA LEU A 98 5.73 -11.38 8.99
C LEU A 98 6.40 -11.79 10.33
N PRO A 99 7.39 -12.71 10.38
CA PRO A 99 8.06 -13.04 11.64
C PRO A 99 8.80 -11.85 12.26
N ALA A 100 9.49 -11.05 11.43
CA ALA A 100 10.16 -9.84 11.89
C ALA A 100 9.18 -8.80 12.45
N ARG A 101 8.01 -8.63 11.81
CA ARG A 101 6.92 -7.79 12.32
C ARG A 101 6.38 -8.33 13.64
N ALA A 102 6.13 -9.64 13.76
CA ALA A 102 5.65 -10.24 14.99
C ALA A 102 6.60 -9.97 16.16
N LYS A 103 7.92 -10.06 15.92
CA LYS A 103 8.95 -9.80 16.93
C LYS A 103 9.04 -8.32 17.34
N HIS A 104 9.09 -7.40 16.38
CA HIS A 104 9.47 -6.00 16.66
C HIS A 104 8.29 -5.03 16.68
N LEU A 105 7.21 -5.33 15.96
CA LEU A 105 6.04 -4.45 15.76
C LEU A 105 4.73 -5.28 15.82
N PRO A 106 4.47 -6.08 16.87
CA PRO A 106 3.38 -7.06 16.88
C PRO A 106 1.98 -6.46 16.68
N ARG A 107 1.77 -5.24 17.21
CA ARG A 107 0.49 -4.51 17.15
C ARG A 107 0.23 -3.82 15.82
N TYR A 108 1.23 -3.70 14.94
CA TYR A 108 1.13 -2.89 13.74
C TYR A 108 0.45 -3.66 12.61
N PRO A 109 -0.59 -3.07 11.98
CA PRO A 109 -1.21 -3.66 10.81
C PRO A 109 -0.25 -3.68 9.63
N VAL A 110 -0.42 -4.69 8.78
CA VAL A 110 0.39 -4.87 7.59
C VAL A 110 -0.50 -4.99 6.37
N THR A 111 0.01 -4.58 5.22
CA THR A 111 -0.62 -4.82 3.93
C THR A 111 0.35 -5.53 3.00
N LEU A 112 -0.06 -6.70 2.48
CA LEU A 112 0.71 -7.41 1.48
C LEU A 112 0.54 -6.70 0.13
N ILE A 113 1.62 -6.11 -0.36
CA ILE A 113 1.71 -5.49 -1.67
C ILE A 113 1.92 -6.59 -2.70
N CYS A 114 0.98 -6.78 -3.62
CA CYS A 114 1.00 -7.95 -4.50
C CYS A 114 0.38 -7.76 -5.88
N VAL A 115 0.88 -8.55 -6.82
CA VAL A 115 0.29 -8.85 -8.13
C VAL A 115 -0.17 -10.31 -8.24
N ASP A 116 0.29 -11.19 -7.34
CA ASP A 116 -0.12 -12.60 -7.30
C ASP A 116 -1.23 -12.77 -6.25
N LEU A 117 -2.49 -12.77 -6.71
CA LEU A 117 -3.64 -12.96 -5.85
C LEU A 117 -3.85 -14.42 -5.40
N SER A 118 -3.25 -15.39 -6.10
CA SER A 118 -3.25 -16.78 -5.63
C SER A 118 -2.39 -16.94 -4.38
N TYR A 119 -1.28 -16.22 -4.32
CA TYR A 119 -0.44 -16.14 -3.13
C TYR A 119 -1.10 -15.34 -2.01
N ALA A 120 -1.67 -14.17 -2.33
CA ALA A 120 -2.33 -13.31 -1.34
C ALA A 120 -3.47 -14.02 -0.57
N ARG A 121 -4.26 -14.84 -1.26
CA ARG A 121 -5.36 -15.64 -0.67
C ARG A 121 -4.91 -16.52 0.49
N GLN A 122 -3.68 -17.02 0.45
CA GLN A 122 -3.16 -17.89 1.51
C GLN A 122 -3.05 -17.15 2.86
N PHE A 123 -3.06 -15.82 2.86
CA PHE A 123 -2.92 -15.01 4.07
C PHE A 123 -4.23 -14.41 4.58
N LEU A 124 -5.39 -14.71 3.97
CA LEU A 124 -6.69 -14.14 4.41
C LEU A 124 -6.96 -14.41 5.90
N HIS A 125 -6.48 -15.53 6.44
CA HIS A 125 -6.66 -15.90 7.84
C HIS A 125 -5.68 -15.19 8.80
N VAL A 126 -4.58 -14.60 8.31
CA VAL A 126 -3.53 -14.04 9.17
C VAL A 126 -4.01 -12.77 9.88
N PRO A 127 -3.82 -12.63 11.20
CA PRO A 127 -4.23 -11.42 11.93
C PRO A 127 -3.49 -10.16 11.47
N LEU A 128 -4.22 -9.04 11.48
CA LEU A 128 -3.72 -7.71 11.16
C LEU A 128 -3.13 -7.57 9.74
N ILE A 129 -3.39 -8.51 8.84
CA ILE A 129 -3.03 -8.36 7.43
C ILE A 129 -4.18 -7.73 6.63
N SER A 130 -3.83 -7.04 5.56
CA SER A 130 -4.70 -6.52 4.51
C SER A 130 -3.94 -6.60 3.19
N PHE A 131 -4.54 -6.13 2.09
CA PHE A 131 -3.94 -6.31 0.77
C PHE A 131 -3.80 -4.99 0.04
N ASN A 132 -2.67 -4.77 -0.62
CA ASN A 132 -2.39 -3.60 -1.44
C ASN A 132 -2.08 -4.07 -2.87
N VAL A 133 -3.11 -4.11 -3.70
CA VAL A 133 -3.13 -4.91 -4.92
C VAL A 133 -2.94 -4.04 -6.16
N ASN A 134 -2.24 -4.55 -7.17
CA ASN A 134 -2.25 -3.89 -8.47
C ASN A 134 -3.68 -3.89 -9.08
N GLN A 135 -4.23 -2.70 -9.37
CA GLN A 135 -5.63 -2.58 -9.77
C GLN A 135 -5.97 -3.41 -11.02
N MET A 136 -5.08 -3.46 -12.02
CA MET A 136 -5.37 -4.18 -13.26
C MET A 136 -5.48 -5.69 -13.04
N ILE A 137 -4.65 -6.24 -12.15
CA ILE A 137 -4.78 -7.65 -11.74
C ILE A 137 -6.13 -7.90 -11.09
N LEU A 138 -6.55 -7.00 -10.19
CA LEU A 138 -7.82 -7.10 -9.48
C LEU A 138 -9.04 -7.01 -10.42
N MET A 139 -8.97 -6.14 -11.43
CA MET A 139 -10.00 -5.99 -12.46
C MET A 139 -10.02 -7.14 -13.47
N GLY A 140 -8.89 -7.83 -13.64
CA GLY A 140 -8.71 -8.90 -14.60
C GLY A 140 -9.21 -10.27 -14.10
N PRO A 141 -9.07 -11.31 -14.93
CA PRO A 141 -9.53 -12.67 -14.59
C PRO A 141 -8.86 -13.24 -13.33
N LEU A 142 -7.61 -12.83 -13.03
CA LEU A 142 -6.87 -13.26 -11.84
C LEU A 142 -7.46 -12.71 -10.52
N GLY A 143 -8.18 -11.58 -10.59
CA GLY A 143 -8.81 -10.92 -9.45
C GLY A 143 -10.22 -11.38 -9.12
N ARG A 144 -10.80 -12.27 -9.95
CA ARG A 144 -12.17 -12.75 -9.75
C ARG A 144 -12.36 -13.31 -8.33
N GLY A 145 -13.40 -12.84 -7.64
CA GLY A 145 -13.77 -13.26 -6.28
C GLY A 145 -12.92 -12.68 -5.15
N PHE A 146 -11.75 -12.10 -5.44
CA PHE A 146 -10.81 -11.70 -4.39
C PHE A 146 -11.38 -10.63 -3.44
N LEU A 147 -12.12 -9.65 -3.96
CA LEU A 147 -12.76 -8.62 -3.12
C LEU A 147 -13.79 -9.23 -2.16
N ASP A 148 -14.61 -10.16 -2.64
CA ASP A 148 -15.64 -10.78 -1.82
C ASP A 148 -15.03 -11.68 -0.75
N GLU A 149 -13.97 -12.42 -1.10
CA GLU A 149 -13.19 -13.22 -0.15
C GLU A 149 -12.53 -12.35 0.92
N ALA A 150 -11.92 -11.22 0.53
CA ALA A 150 -11.29 -10.28 1.46
C ALA A 150 -12.33 -9.66 2.42
N ARG A 151 -13.49 -9.25 1.91
CA ARG A 151 -14.60 -8.73 2.73
C ARG A 151 -15.12 -9.79 3.70
N ALA A 152 -15.33 -11.03 3.22
CA ALA A 152 -15.75 -12.14 4.08
C ALA A 152 -14.76 -12.40 5.22
N ALA A 153 -13.46 -12.27 4.94
CA ALA A 153 -12.39 -12.36 5.93
C ALA A 153 -12.17 -11.08 6.76
N ARG A 154 -12.97 -10.03 6.56
CA ARG A 154 -12.83 -8.69 7.18
C ARG A 154 -11.42 -8.11 6.99
N ARG A 155 -10.92 -8.20 5.77
CA ARG A 155 -9.62 -7.67 5.33
C ARG A 155 -9.84 -6.48 4.41
N LYS A 156 -9.04 -5.43 4.61
CA LYS A 156 -9.07 -4.26 3.74
C LYS A 156 -8.34 -4.56 2.44
N VAL A 157 -8.81 -3.95 1.35
CA VAL A 157 -8.15 -3.99 0.04
C VAL A 157 -7.87 -2.55 -0.41
N TYR A 158 -6.58 -2.25 -0.52
CA TYR A 158 -6.05 -1.05 -1.18
C TYR A 158 -5.63 -1.39 -2.60
N VAL A 159 -5.59 -0.38 -3.48
CA VAL A 159 -5.10 -0.56 -4.86
C VAL A 159 -4.07 0.49 -5.27
N TRP A 160 -3.16 0.10 -6.17
CA TRP A 160 -2.10 0.97 -6.68
C TRP A 160 -1.78 0.72 -8.16
N THR A 161 -1.18 1.66 -8.89
CA THR A 161 -1.31 3.13 -8.70
C THR A 161 -2.42 3.59 -9.64
N VAL A 162 -3.43 4.30 -9.13
CA VAL A 162 -4.63 4.64 -9.91
C VAL A 162 -4.69 6.16 -10.14
N ASN A 163 -4.54 6.58 -11.39
CA ASN A 163 -4.47 8.01 -11.77
C ASN A 163 -5.58 8.45 -12.75
N ALA A 164 -6.26 7.49 -13.39
CA ALA A 164 -7.30 7.76 -14.38
C ALA A 164 -8.70 7.90 -13.72
N PRO A 165 -9.50 8.94 -14.02
CA PRO A 165 -10.80 9.16 -13.40
C PRO A 165 -11.78 7.98 -13.51
N ASN A 166 -11.85 7.32 -14.67
CA ASN A 166 -12.73 6.18 -14.87
C ASN A 166 -12.33 4.96 -14.02
N LEU A 167 -11.02 4.78 -13.79
CA LEU A 167 -10.50 3.74 -12.90
C LEU A 167 -10.66 4.12 -11.42
N MET A 168 -10.59 5.40 -11.07
CA MET A 168 -10.95 5.89 -9.74
C MET A 168 -12.44 5.63 -9.43
N ARG A 169 -13.34 5.92 -10.37
CA ARG A 169 -14.77 5.59 -10.24
C ARG A 169 -15.01 4.09 -10.11
N TRP A 170 -14.23 3.27 -10.81
CA TRP A 170 -14.26 1.82 -10.61
C TRP A 170 -13.96 1.45 -9.15
N CYS A 171 -12.97 2.09 -8.51
CA CYS A 171 -12.65 1.86 -7.10
C CYS A 171 -13.83 2.20 -6.18
N ILE A 172 -14.51 3.33 -6.42
CA ILE A 172 -15.67 3.75 -5.62
C ILE A 172 -16.81 2.74 -5.76
N ARG A 173 -17.14 2.33 -6.99
CA ARG A 173 -18.20 1.33 -7.26
C ARG A 173 -17.96 -0.02 -6.62
N HIS A 174 -16.69 -0.39 -6.47
CA HIS A 174 -16.29 -1.67 -5.88
C HIS A 174 -15.85 -1.49 -4.43
N GLU A 175 -16.20 -0.37 -3.79
CA GLU A 175 -15.97 -0.11 -2.36
C GLU A 175 -14.54 -0.46 -1.91
N ILE A 176 -13.55 -0.04 -2.71
CA ILE A 176 -12.14 -0.25 -2.39
C ILE A 176 -11.76 0.61 -1.18
N ASP A 177 -11.14 0.02 -0.16
CA ASP A 177 -10.84 0.67 1.12
C ASP A 177 -9.82 1.81 1.02
N GLY A 178 -9.03 1.85 -0.05
CA GLY A 178 -8.14 2.97 -0.31
C GLY A 178 -7.39 2.87 -1.64
N VAL A 179 -7.02 4.03 -2.16
CA VAL A 179 -6.41 4.17 -3.48
C VAL A 179 -5.09 4.92 -3.37
N ILE A 180 -4.01 4.28 -3.78
CA ILE A 180 -2.70 4.92 -3.94
C ILE A 180 -2.69 5.58 -5.32
N SER A 181 -2.51 6.90 -5.32
CA SER A 181 -2.58 7.75 -6.51
C SER A 181 -1.48 8.81 -6.46
N ASP A 182 -0.93 9.12 -7.63
CA ASP A 182 -0.08 10.31 -7.82
C ASP A 182 -0.94 11.58 -7.94
N GLU A 183 -2.27 11.44 -8.04
CA GLU A 183 -3.24 12.50 -8.31
C GLU A 183 -4.34 12.57 -7.22
N PRO A 184 -3.98 12.70 -5.92
CA PRO A 184 -4.95 12.63 -4.83
C PRO A 184 -6.02 13.74 -4.88
N GLY A 185 -5.66 14.93 -5.36
CA GLY A 185 -6.62 16.03 -5.56
C GLY A 185 -7.65 15.71 -6.64
N ARG A 186 -7.24 15.06 -7.74
CA ARG A 186 -8.16 14.57 -8.78
C ARG A 186 -9.07 13.48 -8.22
N PHE A 187 -8.56 12.58 -7.39
CA PHE A 187 -9.40 11.54 -6.80
C PHE A 187 -10.48 12.13 -5.89
N ARG A 188 -10.17 13.15 -5.09
CA ARG A 188 -11.16 13.87 -4.29
C ARG A 188 -12.28 14.46 -5.15
N GLN A 189 -11.95 15.10 -6.27
CA GLN A 189 -12.95 15.64 -7.20
C GLN A 189 -13.84 14.53 -7.78
N VAL A 190 -13.27 13.36 -8.07
CA VAL A 190 -14.04 12.20 -8.55
C VAL A 190 -15.00 11.69 -7.47
N CYS A 191 -14.58 11.62 -6.20
CA CYS A 191 -15.46 11.25 -5.08
C CYS A 191 -16.60 12.26 -4.90
N GLU A 192 -16.30 13.56 -4.88
CA GLU A 192 -17.31 14.62 -4.75
C GLU A 192 -18.33 14.59 -5.91
N GLY A 193 -17.86 14.35 -7.13
CA GLY A 193 -18.72 14.17 -8.29
C GLY A 193 -19.63 12.94 -8.16
N TRP A 194 -19.05 11.81 -7.74
CA TRP A 194 -19.79 10.57 -7.49
C TRP A 194 -20.89 10.76 -6.44
N GLU A 195 -20.57 11.39 -5.31
CA GLU A 195 -21.55 11.67 -4.23
C GLU A 195 -22.70 12.53 -4.74
N LYS A 196 -22.42 13.63 -5.44
CA LYS A 196 -23.46 14.53 -5.99
C LYS A 196 -24.37 13.86 -7.02
N GLU A 197 -23.85 12.90 -7.80
CA GLU A 197 -24.66 12.07 -8.70
C GLU A 197 -25.62 11.16 -7.91
N HIS A 198 -25.18 10.59 -6.79
CA HIS A 198 -25.96 9.62 -5.99
C HIS A 198 -26.90 10.28 -4.97
N THR A 199 -26.63 11.52 -4.55
CA THR A 199 -27.57 12.32 -3.74
C THR A 199 -28.62 13.05 -4.59
N GLY A 200 -28.58 12.90 -5.92
CA GLY A 200 -29.53 13.52 -6.85
C GLY A 200 -29.29 15.00 -7.14
N VAL A 201 -28.18 15.58 -6.66
CA VAL A 201 -27.85 17.02 -6.85
C VAL A 201 -27.46 17.33 -8.29
N LEU A 202 -26.80 16.40 -8.99
CA LEU A 202 -26.40 16.56 -10.40
C LEU A 202 -27.37 15.89 -11.40
N GLY A 203 -28.50 15.35 -10.94
CA GLY A 203 -29.41 14.57 -11.77
C GLY A 203 -28.91 13.14 -12.02
N VAL A 204 -29.13 12.62 -13.23
CA VAL A 204 -28.89 11.21 -13.59
C VAL A 204 -27.39 10.90 -13.71
N PRO A 205 -26.87 9.80 -13.12
CA PRO A 205 -25.47 9.39 -13.29
C PRO A 205 -25.05 9.29 -14.76
N ASN A 206 -23.87 9.77 -15.12
CA ASN A 206 -23.35 9.69 -16.49
C ASN A 206 -22.54 8.39 -16.70
N PRO A 207 -23.10 7.36 -17.35
CA PRO A 207 -22.43 6.07 -17.51
C PRO A 207 -21.17 6.14 -18.38
N ASN A 208 -20.98 7.21 -19.17
CA ASN A 208 -19.77 7.37 -19.96
C ASN A 208 -18.51 7.60 -19.11
N LEU A 209 -18.67 8.15 -17.90
CA LEU A 209 -17.56 8.36 -16.96
C LEU A 209 -17.03 7.03 -16.39
N ASP A 210 -17.87 5.99 -16.35
CA ASP A 210 -17.52 4.66 -15.86
C ASP A 210 -16.96 3.74 -16.95
N ARG A 211 -16.97 4.21 -18.21
CA ARG A 211 -16.57 3.40 -19.34
C ARG A 211 -15.07 3.08 -19.27
N ILE A 212 -14.76 1.80 -19.34
CA ILE A 212 -13.38 1.32 -19.55
C ILE A 212 -13.15 1.15 -21.06
N PRO A 213 -12.30 1.99 -21.70
CA PRO A 213 -12.02 1.91 -23.12
C PRO A 213 -11.39 0.57 -23.50
N LEU A 214 -11.53 0.18 -24.78
CA LEU A 214 -10.96 -1.08 -25.30
C LEU A 214 -9.46 -1.18 -25.04
N ARG A 215 -8.72 -0.07 -25.20
CA ARG A 215 -7.29 0.00 -24.91
C ARG A 215 -6.98 -0.42 -23.46
N GLN A 216 -7.68 0.11 -22.47
CA GLN A 216 -7.48 -0.26 -21.06
C GLN A 216 -7.87 -1.71 -20.78
N ARG A 217 -8.90 -2.24 -21.46
CA ARG A 217 -9.27 -3.66 -21.36
C ARG A 217 -8.16 -4.57 -21.90
N ILE A 218 -7.56 -4.20 -23.03
CA ILE A 218 -6.40 -4.92 -23.60
C ILE A 218 -5.22 -4.84 -22.63
N GLU A 219 -4.93 -3.67 -22.04
CA GLU A 219 -3.88 -3.51 -21.04
C GLU A 219 -4.10 -4.41 -19.81
N ILE A 220 -5.33 -4.47 -19.27
CA ILE A 220 -5.70 -5.37 -18.16
C ILE A 220 -5.42 -6.83 -18.50
N ILE A 221 -5.85 -7.28 -19.70
CA ILE A 221 -5.64 -8.66 -20.15
C ILE A 221 -4.14 -8.94 -20.35
N ALA A 222 -3.41 -8.01 -20.97
CA ALA A 222 -1.98 -8.15 -21.20
C ALA A 222 -1.20 -8.27 -19.89
N VAL A 223 -1.53 -7.45 -18.88
CA VAL A 223 -0.93 -7.54 -17.53
C VAL A 223 -1.26 -8.88 -16.87
N ALA A 224 -2.49 -9.37 -16.97
CA ALA A 224 -2.86 -10.68 -16.44
C ALA A 224 -2.08 -11.81 -17.12
N LEU A 225 -1.96 -11.80 -18.45
CA LEU A 225 -1.18 -12.79 -19.21
C LEU A 225 0.31 -12.72 -18.84
N TYR A 226 0.86 -11.52 -18.66
CA TYR A 226 2.24 -11.36 -18.21
C TYR A 226 2.47 -11.99 -16.84
N VAL A 227 1.57 -11.77 -15.87
CA VAL A 227 1.67 -12.40 -14.55
C VAL A 227 1.51 -13.91 -14.62
N ILE A 228 0.64 -14.43 -15.50
CA ILE A 228 0.53 -15.89 -15.72
C ILE A 228 1.85 -16.47 -16.25
N CYS A 229 2.43 -15.84 -17.27
CA CYS A 229 3.64 -16.35 -17.94
C CYS A 229 4.92 -16.18 -17.11
N PHE A 230 5.03 -15.10 -16.33
CA PHE A 230 6.28 -14.70 -15.67
C PHE A 230 6.17 -14.52 -14.15
N GLY A 231 4.96 -14.53 -13.57
CA GLY A 231 4.75 -14.38 -12.14
C GLY A 231 5.41 -15.47 -11.31
N TRP A 232 5.58 -16.68 -11.87
CA TRP A 232 6.30 -17.77 -11.22
C TRP A 232 7.78 -17.43 -10.93
N ILE A 233 8.41 -16.57 -11.74
CA ILE A 233 9.79 -16.11 -11.51
C ILE A 233 9.82 -15.24 -10.26
N LEU A 234 8.92 -14.26 -10.17
CA LEU A 234 8.80 -13.40 -8.99
C LEU A 234 8.47 -14.22 -7.74
N LYS A 235 7.56 -15.19 -7.88
CA LYS A 235 7.19 -16.11 -6.80
C LYS A 235 8.40 -16.88 -6.29
N ARG A 236 9.17 -17.49 -7.19
CA ARG A 236 10.36 -18.28 -6.85
C ARG A 236 11.48 -17.43 -6.23
N MET A 237 11.67 -16.21 -6.71
CA MET A 237 12.76 -15.35 -6.24
C MET A 237 12.45 -14.62 -4.93
N TYR A 238 11.20 -14.19 -4.72
CA TYR A 238 10.88 -13.21 -3.69
C TYR A 238 9.77 -13.62 -2.73
N LEU A 239 8.89 -14.55 -3.11
CA LEU A 239 7.74 -14.94 -2.30
C LEU A 239 8.07 -16.18 -1.49
N THR A 240 8.20 -16.00 -0.18
CA THR A 240 8.40 -17.12 0.73
C THR A 240 7.13 -17.97 0.79
N PRO A 241 7.22 -19.29 0.56
CA PRO A 241 6.08 -20.19 0.73
C PRO A 241 5.51 -20.10 2.15
N VAL A 242 4.19 -20.21 2.28
CA VAL A 242 3.50 -20.10 3.58
C VAL A 242 3.98 -21.18 4.55
N GLU A 243 4.30 -22.36 4.03
CA GLU A 243 4.81 -23.49 4.80
C GLU A 243 6.18 -23.23 5.45
N ARG A 244 6.93 -22.23 4.96
CA ARG A 244 8.22 -21.81 5.53
C ARG A 244 8.09 -20.65 6.50
N LEU A 245 6.89 -20.12 6.71
CA LEU A 245 6.64 -19.07 7.67
C LEU A 245 6.21 -19.74 8.97
N GLU A 246 7.04 -19.65 9.99
CA GLU A 246 6.63 -19.97 11.35
C GLU A 246 5.62 -18.91 11.79
N PHE A 247 4.33 -19.25 11.75
CA PHE A 247 3.30 -18.48 12.45
C PHE A 247 3.30 -18.96 13.90
N GLU A 248 3.40 -18.04 14.87
CA GLU A 248 3.22 -18.41 16.27
C GLU A 248 1.83 -19.04 16.44
N ASP A 249 1.82 -20.28 16.94
CA ASP A 249 0.60 -20.98 17.33
C ASP A 249 -0.05 -20.21 18.48
N HIS A 250 -1.07 -19.41 18.17
CA HIS A 250 -1.95 -18.89 19.21
C HIS A 250 -2.81 -20.05 19.73
N LYS A 251 -2.29 -20.74 20.75
CA LYS A 251 -3.16 -21.41 21.73
C LYS A 251 -4.02 -20.33 22.37
N SER A 252 -5.26 -20.20 21.91
CA SER A 252 -6.31 -19.49 22.65
C SER A 252 -6.31 -19.98 24.10
N LYS A 253 -6.07 -19.05 25.03
CA LYS A 253 -6.51 -19.16 26.41
C LYS A 253 -7.54 -18.08 26.65
#